data_AF-A0AAU2X1E4-F1
#
_entry.id   AF-A0AAU2X1E4-F1
#
_cell.length_a   1.000
_cell.length_b   1.000
_cell.length_c   1.000
_cell.angle_alpha   90.00
_cell.angle_beta   90.00
_cell.angle_gamma   90.00
#
_symmetry.space_group_name_H-M   'P 1'
#
loop_
_entity.id
_entity.type
_entity.pdbx_description
1 polymer ?
#
loop_
_entity_poly.entity_id
_entity_poly.type
_entity_poly.pdbx_seq_one_letter_code
_entity_poly.pdbx_strand_id
1 'polypeptide(L)'
;MNVLRLAWLELRRFRGPLMVVPVAIALVPLLYGSLYLWSNWDPYGHFDEVPVAVVNQDRPVSAAGQTLAAGAQLTETVVERNDFEWHQVDAAKASDGLRDGDYYFTVTIPPDFSAKLASGPTAQPQQARLTMTLNDANGFIIGTAAESAKATLQSAITQAVQQTYAQQAFTQLGDLRQQLGQAAADARQLQAGIGTAPAPQLQQGAGDLAAGLDRAAASVPAPAGPQQAQGTAGVLTAPVVIDVDNLHPAKLYGRGMAPFFFSIALWVFGLTAYLVLKPFNARALAGRSGALTVTLAGWLPAAFLGVVGAYVLYAVVDLGLGLDPRQVGQTLGLLALAAAAFVAIDHLLNVAFGAVGDALSLVLLMLQLTSCGGLYPIETTPAPFQWLHQVLPMTYLVEGLRVTISGGEGWILTRSVLVLGAYLLVALAVSALVLSRRRLWTMARMKPAIQL
;
A
#
# COMPACT_ATOMS: atom_id res chain seq x y z
N MET A 1 27.78 35.86 -40.30
CA MET A 1 27.47 35.86 -38.84
C MET A 1 27.11 34.43 -38.45
N ASN A 2 27.82 33.81 -37.49
CA ASN A 2 27.69 32.37 -37.23
C ASN A 2 26.49 32.07 -36.31
N VAL A 3 25.78 30.96 -36.54
CA VAL A 3 24.56 30.56 -35.80
C VAL A 3 24.82 30.48 -34.29
N LEU A 4 25.99 29.98 -33.90
CA LEU A 4 26.43 29.92 -32.49
C LEU A 4 26.57 31.31 -31.84
N ARG A 5 27.02 32.32 -32.60
CA ARG A 5 27.11 33.70 -32.11
C ARG A 5 25.73 34.34 -31.95
N LEU A 6 24.79 34.03 -32.84
CA LEU A 6 23.40 34.49 -32.72
C LEU A 6 22.70 33.85 -31.52
N ALA A 7 22.86 32.53 -31.32
CA ALA A 7 22.34 31.83 -30.15
C ALA A 7 22.92 32.39 -28.82
N TRP A 8 24.22 32.67 -28.79
CA TRP A 8 24.86 33.30 -27.62
C TRP A 8 24.34 34.71 -27.33
N LEU A 9 23.97 35.48 -28.36
CA LEU A 9 23.38 36.81 -28.21
C LEU A 9 21.93 36.75 -27.71
N GLU A 10 21.14 35.76 -28.15
CA GLU A 10 19.79 35.49 -27.61
C GLU A 10 19.84 35.10 -26.12
N LEU A 11 20.81 34.27 -25.71
CA LEU A 11 21.03 33.96 -24.29
C LEU A 11 21.42 35.20 -23.48
N ARG A 12 22.20 36.11 -24.06
CA ARG A 12 22.54 37.41 -23.46
C ARG A 12 21.34 38.38 -23.37
N ARG A 13 20.18 38.08 -23.96
CA ARG A 13 18.96 38.87 -23.75
C ARG A 13 18.43 38.72 -22.32
N PHE A 14 18.72 37.61 -21.66
CA PHE A 14 18.44 37.42 -20.24
C PHE A 14 19.53 38.11 -19.41
N ARG A 15 19.32 39.40 -19.06
CA ARG A 15 20.22 40.19 -18.20
C ARG A 15 19.51 40.65 -16.93
N GLY A 16 20.25 40.80 -15.83
CA GLY A 16 19.71 41.21 -14.54
C GLY A 16 18.73 40.15 -13.97
N PRO A 17 17.59 40.53 -13.37
CA PRO A 17 16.67 39.57 -12.74
C PRO A 17 16.03 38.57 -13.73
N LEU A 18 16.10 38.83 -15.03
CA LEU A 18 15.62 37.92 -16.08
C LEU A 18 16.52 36.71 -16.31
N MET A 19 17.77 36.70 -15.81
CA MET A 19 18.64 35.50 -15.85
C MET A 19 18.09 34.31 -15.05
N VAL A 20 17.21 34.57 -14.08
CA VAL A 20 16.61 33.52 -13.25
C VAL A 20 15.67 32.63 -14.08
N VAL A 21 15.08 33.16 -15.15
CA VAL A 21 14.09 32.46 -15.98
C VAL A 21 14.67 31.22 -16.69
N PRO A 22 15.75 31.31 -17.49
CA PRO A 22 16.32 30.12 -18.14
C PRO A 22 16.89 29.11 -17.13
N VAL A 23 17.43 29.58 -16.01
CA VAL A 23 17.92 28.70 -14.93
C VAL A 23 16.75 27.97 -14.28
N ALA A 24 15.64 28.64 -13.98
CA ALA A 24 14.43 28.02 -13.45
C ALA A 24 13.84 26.99 -14.43
N ILE A 25 13.78 27.33 -15.73
CA ILE A 25 13.30 26.40 -16.77
C ILE A 25 14.19 25.14 -16.85
N ALA A 26 15.52 25.29 -16.75
CA ALA A 26 16.43 24.15 -16.76
C ALA A 26 16.36 23.32 -15.46
N LEU A 27 16.14 23.98 -14.32
CA LEU A 27 16.05 23.33 -13.01
C LEU A 27 14.76 22.54 -12.84
N VAL A 28 13.63 22.97 -13.41
CA VAL A 28 12.34 22.31 -13.20
C VAL A 28 12.36 20.82 -13.63
N PRO A 29 12.79 20.45 -14.86
CA PRO A 29 12.89 19.05 -15.26
C PRO A 29 13.94 18.26 -14.47
N LEU A 30 15.05 18.89 -14.05
CA LEU A 30 16.09 18.25 -13.25
C LEU A 30 15.59 17.95 -11.84
N LEU A 31 14.94 18.92 -11.20
CA LEU A 31 14.32 18.76 -9.89
C LEU A 31 13.25 17.67 -9.92
N TYR A 32 12.42 17.64 -10.97
CA TYR A 32 11.44 16.58 -11.17
C TYR A 32 12.09 15.21 -11.25
N GLY A 33 13.05 15.04 -12.17
CA GLY A 33 13.72 13.76 -12.37
C GLY A 33 14.43 13.29 -11.10
N SER A 34 15.13 14.18 -10.41
CA SER A 34 15.83 13.88 -9.16
C SER A 34 14.89 13.56 -8.01
N LEU A 35 13.84 14.36 -7.77
CA LEU A 35 12.89 14.12 -6.68
C LEU A 35 12.07 12.85 -6.91
N TYR A 36 11.64 12.61 -8.15
CA TYR A 36 10.87 11.42 -8.51
C TYR A 36 11.71 10.15 -8.35
N LEU A 37 12.95 10.16 -8.87
CA LEU A 37 13.88 9.04 -8.71
C LEU A 37 14.21 8.81 -7.24
N TRP A 38 14.48 9.87 -6.47
CA TRP A 38 14.79 9.75 -5.05
C TRP A 38 13.62 9.14 -4.27
N SER A 39 12.39 9.57 -4.53
CA SER A 39 11.24 9.07 -3.79
C SER A 39 10.77 7.68 -4.21
N ASN A 40 11.10 7.21 -5.42
CA ASN A 40 10.65 5.91 -5.94
C ASN A 40 11.82 4.99 -6.25
N TRP A 41 12.99 5.20 -5.62
CA TRP A 41 14.20 4.43 -5.90
C TRP A 41 14.03 2.96 -5.50
N ASP A 42 13.45 2.71 -4.32
CA ASP A 42 13.20 1.37 -3.80
C ASP A 42 11.91 1.30 -2.96
N PRO A 43 10.72 1.45 -3.58
CA PRO A 43 9.45 1.44 -2.83
C PRO A 43 9.12 0.08 -2.20
N TYR A 44 9.77 -1.00 -2.66
CA TYR A 44 9.54 -2.36 -2.14
C TYR A 44 10.45 -2.70 -0.96
N GLY A 45 11.64 -2.09 -0.88
CA GLY A 45 12.56 -2.24 0.24
C GLY A 45 12.07 -1.61 1.55
N HIS A 46 11.02 -0.79 1.50
CA HIS A 46 10.42 -0.10 2.66
C HIS A 46 9.05 -0.67 3.08
N PHE A 47 8.76 -1.93 2.71
CA PHE A 47 7.52 -2.57 3.14
C PHE A 47 7.44 -2.79 4.65
N ASP A 48 8.58 -2.83 5.33
CA ASP A 48 8.71 -2.84 6.79
C ASP A 48 8.10 -1.61 7.48
N GLU A 49 7.84 -0.53 6.74
CA GLU A 49 7.13 0.68 7.20
C GLU A 49 5.63 0.65 6.87
N VAL A 50 5.14 -0.38 6.18
CA VAL A 50 3.73 -0.48 5.75
C VAL A 50 2.91 -1.17 6.85
N PRO A 51 1.95 -0.48 7.49
CA PRO A 51 1.18 -1.03 8.60
C PRO A 51 0.19 -2.10 8.14
N VAL A 52 0.30 -3.27 8.76
CA VAL A 52 -0.56 -4.43 8.52
C VAL A 52 -0.95 -5.07 9.84
N ALA A 53 -2.15 -5.63 9.91
CA ALA A 53 -2.63 -6.24 11.16
C ALA A 53 -2.63 -7.77 11.10
N VAL A 54 -2.28 -8.40 12.22
CA VAL A 54 -2.46 -9.84 12.43
C VAL A 54 -3.41 -10.08 13.59
N VAL A 55 -4.44 -10.87 13.33
CA VAL A 55 -5.46 -11.27 14.30
C VAL A 55 -5.28 -12.75 14.57
N ASN A 56 -4.88 -13.09 15.79
CA ASN A 56 -4.70 -14.48 16.20
C ASN A 56 -5.86 -14.93 17.08
N GLN A 57 -6.74 -15.78 16.53
CA GLN A 57 -7.84 -16.39 17.28
C GLN A 57 -7.56 -17.86 17.64
N ASP A 58 -6.40 -18.37 17.24
CA ASP A 58 -6.01 -19.78 17.39
C ASP A 58 -6.03 -20.22 18.84
N ARG A 59 -6.35 -21.49 19.05
CA ARG A 59 -6.30 -22.13 20.37
C ARG A 59 -5.27 -23.23 20.37
N PRO A 60 -4.36 -23.25 21.37
CA PRO A 60 -3.39 -24.32 21.47
C PRO A 60 -4.09 -25.66 21.64
N VAL A 61 -3.55 -26.69 20.99
CA VAL A 61 -4.05 -28.06 21.10
C VAL A 61 -2.97 -28.98 21.67
N SER A 62 -3.38 -29.94 22.49
CA SER A 62 -2.46 -30.97 22.97
C SER A 62 -2.46 -32.14 21.99
N ALA A 63 -1.33 -32.35 21.31
CA ALA A 63 -1.12 -33.45 20.37
C ALA A 63 0.15 -34.21 20.76
N ALA A 64 0.06 -35.54 20.86
CA ALA A 64 1.19 -36.41 21.19
C ALA A 64 1.96 -36.01 22.48
N GLY A 65 1.24 -35.52 23.50
CA GLY A 65 1.83 -35.10 24.78
C GLY A 65 2.54 -33.74 24.77
N GLN A 66 2.53 -33.02 23.64
CA GLN A 66 3.04 -31.66 23.51
C GLN A 66 1.91 -30.68 23.20
N THR A 67 2.02 -29.45 23.72
CA THR A 67 1.10 -28.37 23.38
C THR A 67 1.57 -27.70 22.08
N LEU A 68 0.78 -27.84 21.01
CA LEU A 68 0.99 -27.17 19.74
C LEU A 68 0.24 -25.83 19.75
N ALA A 69 0.99 -24.73 19.63
CA ALA A 69 0.49 -23.36 19.53
C ALA A 69 0.97 -22.74 18.21
N ALA A 70 0.59 -23.35 17.08
CA ALA A 70 1.06 -22.98 15.75
C ALA A 70 0.67 -21.55 15.35
N GLY A 71 -0.52 -21.07 15.75
CA GLY A 71 -0.95 -19.70 15.47
C GLY A 71 -0.09 -18.67 16.21
N ALA A 72 0.25 -18.92 17.47
CA ALA A 72 1.11 -18.04 18.27
C ALA A 72 2.54 -17.99 17.69
N GLN A 73 3.11 -19.14 17.34
CA GLN A 73 4.41 -19.23 16.68
C GLN A 73 4.43 -18.50 15.33
N LEU A 74 3.36 -18.64 14.53
CA LEU A 74 3.24 -17.92 13.27
C LEU A 74 3.19 -16.41 13.48
N THR A 75 2.40 -15.95 14.46
CA THR A 75 2.31 -14.52 14.81
C THR A 75 3.66 -13.97 15.24
N GLU A 76 4.39 -14.67 16.10
CA GLU A 76 5.73 -14.28 16.55
C GLU A 76 6.71 -14.22 15.37
N THR A 77 6.74 -15.27 14.53
CA THR A 77 7.63 -15.35 13.35
C THR A 77 7.39 -14.21 12.36
N VAL A 78 6.13 -13.85 12.07
CA VAL A 78 5.84 -12.79 11.09
C VAL A 78 6.19 -11.41 11.65
N VAL A 79 5.96 -11.18 12.95
CA VAL A 79 6.32 -9.94 13.63
C VAL A 79 7.84 -9.78 13.70
N GLU A 80 8.59 -10.85 13.99
CA GLU A 80 10.06 -10.80 14.08
C GLU A 80 10.76 -10.58 12.73
N ARG A 81 10.18 -11.07 11.63
CA ARG A 81 10.78 -10.96 10.29
C ARG A 81 10.86 -9.51 9.79
N ASN A 82 10.05 -8.59 10.32
CA ASN A 82 9.97 -7.19 9.89
C ASN A 82 9.82 -7.03 8.36
N ASP A 83 9.15 -7.98 7.69
CA ASP A 83 8.85 -7.86 6.25
C ASP A 83 7.74 -6.80 5.99
N PHE A 84 6.93 -6.53 7.02
CA PHE A 84 5.95 -5.46 7.11
C PHE A 84 5.91 -4.90 8.53
N GLU A 85 5.30 -3.73 8.72
CA GLU A 85 5.04 -3.21 10.07
C GLU A 85 3.83 -3.97 10.68
N TRP A 86 4.10 -5.14 11.26
CA TRP A 86 3.05 -6.01 11.81
C TRP A 86 2.52 -5.53 13.15
N HIS A 87 1.20 -5.31 13.22
CA HIS A 87 0.48 -4.98 14.44
C HIS A 87 -0.40 -6.15 14.88
N GLN A 88 -0.06 -6.77 16.01
CA GLN A 88 -0.96 -7.76 16.63
C GLN A 88 -2.10 -7.03 17.34
N VAL A 89 -3.33 -7.25 16.87
CA VAL A 89 -4.53 -6.58 17.39
C VAL A 89 -5.70 -7.56 17.45
N ASP A 90 -6.78 -7.15 18.13
CA ASP A 90 -8.03 -7.91 18.09
C ASP A 90 -8.77 -7.75 16.75
N ALA A 91 -9.77 -8.61 16.53
CA ALA A 91 -10.53 -8.64 15.28
C ALA A 91 -11.29 -7.33 15.00
N ALA A 92 -11.75 -6.63 16.04
CA ALA A 92 -12.51 -5.39 15.87
C ALA A 92 -11.57 -4.27 15.41
N LYS A 93 -10.43 -4.09 16.09
CA LYS A 93 -9.42 -3.11 15.74
C LYS A 93 -8.79 -3.38 14.37
N ALA A 94 -8.56 -4.64 14.01
CA ALA A 94 -8.11 -4.99 12.65
C ALA A 94 -9.15 -4.59 11.59
N SER A 95 -10.43 -4.91 11.83
CA SER A 95 -11.51 -4.55 10.90
C SER A 95 -11.68 -3.05 10.76
N ASP A 96 -11.65 -2.30 11.87
CA ASP A 96 -11.82 -0.85 11.86
C ASP A 96 -10.59 -0.18 11.24
N GLY A 97 -9.37 -0.59 11.62
CA GLY A 97 -8.14 -0.06 11.02
C GLY A 97 -8.01 -0.36 9.52
N LEU A 98 -8.50 -1.52 9.04
CA LEU A 98 -8.56 -1.80 7.61
C LEU A 98 -9.57 -0.92 6.86
N ARG A 99 -10.68 -0.55 7.51
CA ARG A 99 -11.69 0.34 6.91
C ARG A 99 -11.22 1.79 6.88
N ASP A 100 -10.58 2.23 7.95
CA ASP A 100 -10.14 3.61 8.14
C ASP A 100 -8.85 3.95 7.38
N GLY A 101 -8.11 2.93 6.92
CA GLY A 101 -6.85 3.11 6.21
C GLY A 101 -5.60 3.02 7.08
N ASP A 102 -5.76 2.76 8.38
CA ASP A 102 -4.66 2.53 9.31
C ASP A 102 -3.88 1.24 8.99
N TYR A 103 -4.55 0.25 8.38
CA TYR A 103 -3.93 -0.98 7.91
C TYR A 103 -4.23 -1.19 6.42
N TYR A 104 -3.21 -1.62 5.66
CA TYR A 104 -3.36 -1.92 4.23
C TYR A 104 -4.01 -3.29 3.98
N PHE A 105 -3.72 -4.27 4.85
CA PHE A 105 -4.38 -5.57 4.86
C PHE A 105 -4.33 -6.19 6.26
N THR A 106 -5.16 -7.19 6.48
CA THR A 106 -5.23 -7.93 7.75
C THR A 106 -5.09 -9.42 7.51
N VAL A 107 -4.38 -10.14 8.37
CA VAL A 107 -4.26 -11.60 8.34
C VAL A 107 -4.94 -12.18 9.59
N THR A 108 -5.97 -12.99 9.39
CA THR A 108 -6.71 -13.64 10.47
C THR A 108 -6.36 -15.12 10.54
N ILE A 109 -5.87 -15.55 11.70
CA ILE A 109 -5.61 -16.94 12.06
C ILE A 109 -6.85 -17.48 12.78
N PRO A 110 -7.55 -18.50 12.22
CA PRO A 110 -8.79 -19.00 12.80
C PRO A 110 -8.56 -19.82 14.08
N PRO A 111 -9.62 -20.02 14.91
CA PRO A 111 -9.51 -20.72 16.19
C PRO A 111 -9.15 -22.21 16.11
N ASP A 112 -9.27 -22.82 14.93
CA ASP A 112 -8.98 -24.22 14.68
C ASP A 112 -7.66 -24.44 13.92
N PHE A 113 -6.83 -23.40 13.78
CA PHE A 113 -5.59 -23.44 13.02
C PHE A 113 -4.60 -24.50 13.56
N SER A 114 -4.27 -24.44 14.86
CA SER A 114 -3.42 -25.44 15.51
C SER A 114 -4.06 -26.84 15.50
N ALA A 115 -5.38 -26.93 15.65
CA ALA A 115 -6.10 -28.21 15.60
C ALA A 115 -5.98 -28.90 14.25
N LYS A 116 -6.12 -28.14 13.15
CA LYS A 116 -5.98 -28.64 11.79
C LYS A 116 -4.54 -29.02 11.45
N LEU A 117 -3.56 -28.21 11.87
CA LEU A 117 -2.15 -28.55 11.71
C LEU A 117 -1.72 -29.77 12.53
N ALA A 118 -2.34 -30.00 13.69
CA ALA A 118 -2.13 -31.20 14.49
C ALA A 118 -2.79 -32.47 13.92
N SER A 119 -3.68 -32.35 12.93
CA SER A 119 -4.35 -33.51 12.31
C SER A 119 -3.33 -34.36 11.54
N GLY A 120 -2.76 -35.36 12.22
CA GLY A 120 -1.78 -36.26 11.64
C GLY A 120 -2.33 -37.03 10.43
N PRO A 121 -1.45 -37.64 9.61
CA PRO A 121 -1.83 -38.30 8.36
C PRO A 121 -2.81 -39.49 8.51
N THR A 122 -3.01 -40.00 9.72
CA THR A 122 -3.89 -41.15 10.04
C THR A 122 -5.36 -40.79 10.25
N ALA A 123 -5.71 -39.52 10.44
CA ALA A 123 -7.09 -39.08 10.60
C ALA A 123 -7.36 -37.91 9.64
N GLN A 124 -7.88 -38.21 8.44
CA GLN A 124 -8.32 -37.25 7.41
C GLN A 124 -7.58 -35.89 7.45
N PRO A 125 -6.40 -35.77 6.83
CA PRO A 125 -5.59 -34.55 6.94
C PRO A 125 -6.39 -33.32 6.51
N GLN A 126 -6.56 -32.37 7.44
CA GLN A 126 -7.26 -31.12 7.17
C GLN A 126 -6.26 -30.01 6.90
N GLN A 127 -6.40 -29.34 5.75
CA GLN A 127 -5.62 -28.15 5.46
C GLN A 127 -6.04 -27.01 6.40
N ALA A 128 -5.08 -26.43 7.10
CA ALA A 128 -5.30 -25.20 7.83
C ALA A 128 -5.53 -24.05 6.84
N ARG A 129 -6.31 -23.06 7.26
CA ARG A 129 -6.63 -21.89 6.43
C ARG A 129 -6.31 -20.62 7.18
N LEU A 130 -5.90 -19.60 6.44
CA LEU A 130 -5.77 -18.23 6.92
C LEU A 130 -6.60 -17.35 6.01
N THR A 131 -7.20 -16.29 6.58
CA THR A 131 -7.92 -15.31 5.78
C THR A 131 -7.12 -14.03 5.75
N MET A 132 -6.77 -13.57 4.55
CA MET A 132 -6.20 -12.26 4.34
C MET A 132 -7.29 -11.35 3.77
N THR A 133 -7.55 -10.23 4.44
CA THR A 133 -8.57 -9.26 4.01
C THR A 133 -7.89 -7.99 3.53
N LEU A 134 -8.25 -7.58 2.31
CA LEU A 134 -7.72 -6.42 1.59
C LEU A 134 -8.78 -5.33 1.50
N ASN A 135 -8.32 -4.10 1.25
CA ASN A 135 -9.19 -2.97 0.96
C ASN A 135 -8.54 -2.05 -0.10
N ASP A 136 -8.84 -2.25 -1.39
CA ASP A 136 -8.22 -1.46 -2.47
C ASP A 136 -8.57 0.05 -2.40
N ALA A 137 -9.52 0.43 -1.55
CA ALA A 137 -9.80 1.83 -1.24
C ALA A 137 -8.62 2.54 -0.54
N ASN A 138 -7.76 1.79 0.15
CA ASN A 138 -6.62 2.35 0.90
C ASN A 138 -5.38 2.53 0.01
N GLY A 139 -5.30 1.85 -1.13
CA GLY A 139 -4.09 1.89 -1.96
C GLY A 139 -4.13 0.94 -3.15
N PHE A 140 -3.43 1.33 -4.21
CA PHE A 140 -3.45 0.60 -5.49
C PHE A 140 -2.60 -0.68 -5.47
N ILE A 141 -1.43 -0.68 -4.80
CA ILE A 141 -0.48 -1.80 -4.81
C ILE A 141 -0.75 -2.84 -3.70
N ILE A 142 -1.88 -2.70 -2.98
CA ILE A 142 -2.27 -3.62 -1.91
C ILE A 142 -2.32 -5.07 -2.41
N GLY A 143 -2.84 -5.32 -3.61
CA GLY A 143 -2.87 -6.66 -4.19
C GLY A 143 -1.47 -7.28 -4.37
N THR A 144 -0.50 -6.52 -4.86
CA THR A 144 0.89 -6.99 -5.04
C THR A 144 1.62 -7.13 -3.70
N ALA A 145 1.43 -6.19 -2.78
CA ALA A 145 1.97 -6.30 -1.42
C ALA A 145 1.41 -7.54 -0.71
N ALA A 146 0.13 -7.83 -0.89
CA ALA A 146 -0.56 -8.99 -0.36
C ALA A 146 -0.10 -10.31 -0.99
N GLU A 147 0.22 -10.34 -2.29
CA GLU A 147 0.88 -11.49 -2.93
C GLU A 147 2.28 -11.76 -2.35
N SER A 148 3.06 -10.69 -2.10
CA SER A 148 4.36 -10.79 -1.42
C SER A 148 4.19 -11.32 0.02
N ALA A 149 3.24 -10.75 0.77
CA ALA A 149 2.91 -11.19 2.12
C ALA A 149 2.46 -12.65 2.15
N LYS A 150 1.65 -13.09 1.17
CA LYS A 150 1.25 -14.49 1.01
C LYS A 150 2.44 -15.41 0.84
N ALA A 151 3.41 -15.05 -0.01
CA ALA A 151 4.63 -15.84 -0.20
C ALA A 151 5.48 -15.91 1.08
N THR A 152 5.61 -14.78 1.78
CA THR A 152 6.28 -14.69 3.09
C THR A 152 5.61 -15.57 4.15
N LEU A 153 4.28 -15.49 4.27
CA LEU A 153 3.48 -16.29 5.20
C LEU A 153 3.61 -17.77 4.89
N GLN A 154 3.51 -18.16 3.62
CA GLN A 154 3.71 -19.55 3.19
C GLN A 154 5.11 -20.06 3.56
N SER A 155 6.13 -19.23 3.38
CA SER A 155 7.51 -19.54 3.80
C SER A 155 7.62 -19.71 5.32
N ALA A 156 7.08 -18.79 6.12
CA ALA A 156 7.10 -18.84 7.58
C ALA A 156 6.37 -20.07 8.14
N ILE A 157 5.19 -20.37 7.59
CA ILE A 157 4.40 -21.55 7.94
C ILE A 157 5.17 -22.83 7.60
N THR A 158 5.75 -22.90 6.39
CA THR A 158 6.53 -24.07 5.97
C THR A 158 7.68 -24.32 6.93
N GLN A 159 8.38 -23.27 7.37
CA GLN A 159 9.47 -23.37 8.34
C GLN A 159 8.98 -23.83 9.72
N ALA A 160 7.90 -23.25 10.25
CA ALA A 160 7.32 -23.62 11.55
C ALA A 160 6.80 -25.08 11.56
N VAL A 161 6.12 -25.47 10.49
CA VAL A 161 5.61 -26.84 10.29
C VAL A 161 6.78 -27.82 10.17
N GLN A 162 7.82 -27.52 9.37
CA GLN A 162 8.99 -28.40 9.25
C GLN A 162 9.69 -28.60 10.59
N GLN A 163 9.88 -27.56 11.40
CA GLN A 163 10.50 -27.69 12.72
C GLN A 163 9.67 -28.55 13.68
N THR A 164 8.35 -28.35 13.71
CA THR A 164 7.43 -29.10 14.58
C THR A 164 7.33 -30.56 14.16
N TYR A 165 7.10 -30.83 12.87
CA TYR A 165 7.02 -32.21 12.35
C TYR A 165 8.34 -32.94 12.46
N ALA A 166 9.46 -32.26 12.24
CA ALA A 166 10.77 -32.83 12.49
C ALA A 166 10.86 -33.28 13.96
N GLN A 167 10.66 -32.39 14.93
CA GLN A 167 10.74 -32.73 16.36
C GLN A 167 9.81 -33.88 16.77
N GLN A 168 8.56 -33.87 16.29
CA GLN A 168 7.61 -34.96 16.57
C GLN A 168 8.03 -36.28 15.93
N ALA A 169 8.47 -36.27 14.67
CA ALA A 169 8.97 -37.46 14.00
C ALA A 169 10.23 -38.01 14.69
N PHE A 170 11.17 -37.14 15.09
CA PHE A 170 12.36 -37.50 15.86
C PHE A 170 11.98 -38.18 17.19
N THR A 171 10.99 -37.64 17.90
CA THR A 171 10.54 -38.18 19.19
C THR A 171 9.84 -39.53 19.01
N GLN A 172 8.88 -39.64 18.09
CA GLN A 172 8.15 -40.88 17.85
C GLN A 172 9.03 -42.02 17.32
N LEU A 173 10.01 -41.71 16.46
CA LEU A 173 11.00 -42.71 16.01
C LEU A 173 11.92 -43.13 17.17
N GLY A 174 12.26 -42.20 18.06
CA GLY A 174 12.98 -42.49 19.31
C GLY A 174 12.21 -43.44 20.22
N ASP A 175 10.93 -43.15 20.45
CA ASP A 175 10.02 -43.96 21.28
C ASP A 175 9.79 -45.34 20.67
N LEU A 176 9.58 -45.42 19.35
CA LEU A 176 9.42 -46.70 18.65
C LEU A 176 10.67 -47.58 18.80
N ARG A 177 11.86 -47.01 18.59
CA ARG A 177 13.13 -47.72 18.77
C ARG A 177 13.30 -48.18 20.21
N GLN A 178 12.91 -47.36 21.19
CA GLN A 178 12.95 -47.72 22.60
C GLN A 178 11.98 -48.86 22.93
N GLN A 179 10.73 -48.81 22.43
CA GLN A 179 9.74 -49.85 22.62
C GLN A 179 10.14 -51.18 21.97
N LEU A 180 10.69 -51.13 20.74
CA LEU A 180 11.23 -52.32 20.07
C LEU A 180 12.43 -52.90 20.83
N GLY A 181 13.31 -52.05 21.36
CA GLY A 181 14.43 -52.48 22.21
C GLY A 181 13.97 -53.11 23.53
N GLN A 182 12.92 -52.55 24.15
CA GLN A 182 12.31 -53.11 25.36
C GLN A 182 11.66 -54.46 25.07
N ALA A 183 10.89 -54.57 23.98
CA ALA A 183 10.27 -55.82 23.56
C ALA A 183 11.33 -56.91 23.24
N ALA A 184 12.47 -56.53 22.65
CA ALA A 184 13.59 -57.44 22.44
C ALA A 184 14.20 -57.91 23.76
N ALA A 185 14.35 -57.03 24.75
CA ALA A 185 14.83 -57.38 26.09
C ALA A 185 13.86 -58.33 26.81
N ASP A 186 12.56 -58.06 26.75
CA ASP A 186 11.51 -58.88 27.34
C ASP A 186 11.47 -60.27 26.69
N ALA A 187 11.66 -60.36 25.36
CA ALA A 187 11.77 -61.63 24.63
C ALA A 187 13.00 -62.44 25.07
N ARG A 188 14.15 -61.79 25.34
CA ARG A 188 15.34 -62.47 25.91
C ARG A 188 15.12 -62.93 27.34
N GLN A 189 14.39 -62.14 28.15
CA GLN A 189 14.05 -62.53 29.52
C GLN A 189 13.10 -63.73 29.53
N LEU A 190 12.12 -63.78 28.61
CA LEU A 190 11.27 -64.94 28.39
C LEU A 190 12.09 -66.17 27.98
N GLN A 191 13.03 -66.01 27.04
CA GLN A 191 13.94 -67.06 26.62
C GLN A 191 14.76 -67.63 27.79
N ALA A 192 15.28 -66.76 28.67
CA ALA A 192 16.03 -67.16 29.86
C ALA A 192 15.14 -67.84 30.92
N GLY A 193 13.91 -67.35 31.12
CA GLY A 193 12.94 -67.89 32.06
C GLY A 193 12.35 -69.24 31.68
N ILE A 194 12.28 -69.56 30.37
CA ILE A 194 11.94 -70.90 29.86
C ILE A 194 12.99 -71.94 30.31
N GLY A 195 14.24 -71.52 30.55
CA GLY A 195 15.27 -72.35 31.17
C GLY A 195 15.53 -73.67 30.42
N THR A 196 15.82 -74.74 31.18
CA THR A 196 16.05 -76.11 30.67
C THR A 196 14.76 -76.93 30.52
N ALA A 197 13.59 -76.28 30.45
CA ALA A 197 12.34 -76.99 30.19
C ALA A 197 12.44 -77.77 28.87
N PRO A 198 11.84 -78.98 28.75
CA PRO A 198 11.90 -79.80 27.54
C PRO A 198 10.98 -79.24 26.44
N ALA A 199 11.16 -77.97 26.10
CA ALA A 199 10.44 -77.24 25.06
C ALA A 199 11.44 -76.47 24.17
N PRO A 200 12.38 -77.16 23.50
CA PRO A 200 13.44 -76.53 22.70
C PRO A 200 12.91 -75.60 21.60
N GLN A 201 11.73 -75.91 21.05
CA GLN A 201 11.06 -75.08 20.04
C GLN A 201 10.61 -73.72 20.59
N LEU A 202 10.19 -73.65 21.86
CA LEU A 202 9.76 -72.42 22.52
C LEU A 202 10.96 -71.52 22.84
N GLN A 203 12.07 -72.11 23.29
CA GLN A 203 13.30 -71.38 23.56
C GLN A 203 13.92 -70.81 22.27
N GLN A 204 13.87 -71.57 21.18
CA GLN A 204 14.31 -71.10 19.87
C GLN A 204 13.40 -69.99 19.34
N GLY A 205 12.08 -70.15 19.41
CA GLY A 205 11.12 -69.12 18.98
C GLY A 205 11.26 -67.79 19.72
N ALA A 206 11.52 -67.81 21.04
CA ALA A 206 11.78 -66.59 21.81
C ALA A 206 13.10 -65.90 21.42
N GLY A 207 14.15 -66.69 21.11
CA GLY A 207 15.41 -66.16 20.59
C GLY A 207 15.29 -65.54 19.20
N ASP A 208 14.55 -66.21 18.30
CA ASP A 208 14.28 -65.70 16.95
C ASP A 208 13.45 -64.42 16.98
N LEU A 209 12.48 -64.33 17.90
CA LEU A 209 11.69 -63.13 18.14
C LEU A 209 12.57 -61.96 18.63
N ALA A 210 13.42 -62.19 19.64
CA ALA A 210 14.34 -61.17 20.14
C ALA A 210 15.28 -60.66 19.04
N ALA A 211 15.88 -61.57 18.26
CA ALA A 211 16.76 -61.22 17.15
C ALA A 211 16.01 -60.52 16.00
N GLY A 212 14.73 -60.85 15.80
CA GLY A 212 13.84 -60.18 14.85
C GLY A 212 13.50 -58.75 15.29
N LEU A 213 13.22 -58.54 16.57
CA LEU A 213 12.92 -57.22 17.15
C LEU A 213 14.16 -56.32 17.18
N ASP A 214 15.36 -56.85 17.45
CA ASP A 214 16.62 -56.10 17.33
C ASP A 214 16.87 -55.64 15.89
N ARG A 215 16.65 -56.54 14.92
CA ARG A 215 16.75 -56.19 13.50
C ARG A 215 15.71 -55.15 13.10
N ALA A 216 14.48 -55.26 13.60
CA ALA A 216 13.43 -54.26 13.38
C ALA A 216 13.83 -52.90 13.97
N ALA A 217 14.33 -52.85 15.21
CA ALA A 217 14.80 -51.64 15.87
C ALA A 217 15.98 -50.98 15.12
N ALA A 218 16.90 -51.78 14.59
CA ALA A 218 18.04 -51.32 13.80
C ALA A 218 17.68 -50.87 12.38
N SER A 219 16.54 -51.32 11.86
CA SER A 219 16.02 -50.95 10.53
C SER A 219 14.99 -49.82 10.57
N VAL A 220 14.60 -49.34 11.77
CA VAL A 220 13.90 -48.06 11.91
C VAL A 220 14.82 -46.96 11.34
N PRO A 221 14.43 -46.26 10.26
CA PRO A 221 15.27 -45.25 9.64
C PRO A 221 15.63 -44.13 10.61
N ALA A 222 16.87 -43.65 10.56
CA ALA A 222 17.20 -42.35 11.11
C ALA A 222 16.37 -41.26 10.39
N PRO A 223 16.04 -40.14 11.03
CA PRO A 223 14.92 -39.33 10.56
C PRO A 223 15.25 -38.64 9.22
N ALA A 224 14.50 -39.09 8.21
CA ALA A 224 14.30 -38.62 6.84
C ALA A 224 15.52 -38.17 6.00
N GLY A 225 15.81 -38.96 4.95
CA GLY A 225 16.36 -38.45 3.70
C GLY A 225 15.24 -38.00 2.73
N PRO A 226 15.51 -37.09 1.78
CA PRO A 226 14.53 -36.31 1.01
C PRO A 226 13.54 -37.07 0.10
N GLN A 227 13.62 -38.40 -0.03
CA GLN A 227 12.90 -39.16 -1.06
C GLN A 227 11.54 -39.74 -0.64
N GLN A 228 11.27 -39.91 0.66
CA GLN A 228 9.96 -40.38 1.16
C GLN A 228 8.89 -39.28 1.25
N ALA A 229 9.24 -38.04 0.92
CA ALA A 229 8.37 -36.87 0.94
C ALA A 229 7.30 -36.84 -0.19
N GLN A 230 7.32 -37.77 -1.16
CA GLN A 230 6.61 -37.59 -2.44
C GLN A 230 5.12 -38.00 -2.45
N GLY A 231 4.66 -38.94 -1.61
CA GLY A 231 3.24 -39.33 -1.51
C GLY A 231 2.46 -38.54 -0.44
N THR A 232 3.15 -38.18 0.64
CA THR A 232 2.73 -37.22 1.68
C THR A 232 2.96 -35.76 1.26
N ALA A 233 3.40 -35.55 0.01
CA ALA A 233 3.83 -34.25 -0.51
C ALA A 233 2.73 -33.19 -0.46
N GLY A 234 1.47 -33.51 -0.77
CA GLY A 234 0.42 -32.48 -0.86
C GLY A 234 0.13 -31.73 0.45
N VAL A 235 0.25 -32.42 1.59
CA VAL A 235 0.05 -31.83 2.92
C VAL A 235 1.37 -31.28 3.49
N LEU A 236 2.52 -31.87 3.11
CA LEU A 236 3.85 -31.39 3.53
C LEU A 236 4.38 -30.20 2.70
N THR A 237 3.90 -30.00 1.47
CA THR A 237 4.37 -28.93 0.56
C THR A 237 3.49 -27.68 0.57
N ALA A 238 2.24 -27.77 1.04
CA ALA A 238 1.35 -26.63 1.25
C ALA A 238 0.33 -26.91 2.38
N PRO A 239 0.79 -26.95 3.65
CA PRO A 239 -0.07 -27.28 4.80
C PRO A 239 -1.17 -26.23 5.05
N VAL A 240 -1.06 -25.04 4.48
CA VAL A 240 -1.97 -23.91 4.69
C VAL A 240 -2.43 -23.29 3.38
N VAL A 241 -3.74 -23.09 3.25
CA VAL A 241 -4.37 -22.28 2.22
C VAL A 241 -4.60 -20.87 2.75
N ILE A 242 -4.22 -19.84 1.99
CA ILE A 242 -4.52 -18.45 2.32
C ILE A 242 -5.67 -17.99 1.42
N ASP A 243 -6.85 -17.89 2.01
CA ASP A 243 -8.05 -17.32 1.40
C ASP A 243 -7.90 -15.79 1.40
N VAL A 244 -8.26 -15.16 0.28
CA VAL A 244 -8.10 -13.71 0.11
C VAL A 244 -9.47 -13.09 -0.13
N ASP A 245 -9.89 -12.24 0.80
CA ASP A 245 -11.10 -11.44 0.71
C ASP A 245 -10.73 -9.97 0.43
N ASN A 246 -11.60 -9.25 -0.29
CA ASN A 246 -11.41 -7.83 -0.58
C ASN A 246 -12.70 -7.06 -0.35
N LEU A 247 -12.66 -6.04 0.52
CA LEU A 247 -13.83 -5.24 0.89
C LEU A 247 -14.31 -4.36 -0.27
N HIS A 248 -13.38 -3.78 -1.04
CA HIS A 248 -13.66 -2.79 -2.08
C HIS A 248 -12.82 -3.03 -3.34
N PRO A 249 -13.03 -4.15 -4.04
CA PRO A 249 -12.15 -4.56 -5.14
C PRO A 249 -12.22 -3.60 -6.32
N ALA A 250 -11.06 -3.08 -6.75
CA ALA A 250 -10.94 -2.25 -7.95
C ALA A 250 -11.02 -3.08 -9.24
N LYS A 251 -10.77 -4.39 -9.18
CA LYS A 251 -10.79 -5.40 -10.27
C LYS A 251 -9.80 -5.19 -11.42
N LEU A 252 -9.53 -3.95 -11.82
CA LEU A 252 -8.68 -3.57 -12.94
C LEU A 252 -7.64 -2.55 -12.50
N TYR A 253 -6.42 -2.70 -13.04
CA TYR A 253 -5.30 -1.77 -12.83
C TYR A 253 -5.70 -0.30 -13.08
N GLY A 254 -6.27 -0.03 -14.26
CA GLY A 254 -6.64 1.33 -14.66
C GLY A 254 -7.71 1.96 -13.78
N ARG A 255 -8.62 1.15 -13.22
CA ARG A 255 -9.67 1.62 -12.30
C ARG A 255 -9.09 2.05 -10.96
N GLY A 256 -8.18 1.26 -10.38
CA GLY A 256 -7.49 1.60 -9.13
C GLY A 256 -6.62 2.85 -9.23
N MET A 257 -6.03 3.08 -10.42
CA MET A 257 -5.19 4.25 -10.71
C MET A 257 -5.95 5.49 -11.17
N ALA A 258 -7.25 5.38 -11.48
CA ALA A 258 -8.03 6.50 -12.01
C ALA A 258 -7.99 7.74 -11.10
N PRO A 259 -8.19 7.66 -9.76
CA PRO A 259 -8.08 8.82 -8.85
C PRO A 259 -6.81 9.66 -9.04
N PHE A 260 -5.66 8.99 -9.23
CA PHE A 260 -4.38 9.64 -9.45
C PHE A 260 -4.38 10.43 -10.75
N PHE A 261 -4.78 9.81 -11.86
CA PHE A 261 -4.79 10.46 -13.18
C PHE A 261 -5.84 11.57 -13.30
N PHE A 262 -7.03 11.42 -12.69
CA PHE A 262 -8.00 12.50 -12.57
C PHE A 262 -7.37 13.71 -11.90
N SER A 263 -6.68 13.49 -10.76
CA SER A 263 -6.08 14.58 -10.01
C SER A 263 -5.01 15.33 -10.80
N ILE A 264 -4.13 14.60 -11.52
CA ILE A 264 -3.12 15.20 -12.39
C ILE A 264 -3.77 16.03 -13.49
N ALA A 265 -4.77 15.47 -14.18
CA ALA A 265 -5.43 16.13 -15.29
C ALA A 265 -6.10 17.44 -14.86
N LEU A 266 -6.77 17.45 -13.70
CA LEU A 266 -7.42 18.65 -13.18
C LEU A 266 -6.42 19.74 -12.77
N TRP A 267 -5.28 19.36 -12.17
CA TRP A 267 -4.24 20.32 -11.82
C TRP A 267 -3.58 20.92 -13.08
N VAL A 268 -3.21 20.05 -14.03
CA VAL A 268 -2.62 20.49 -15.31
C VAL A 268 -3.59 21.40 -16.07
N PHE A 269 -4.89 21.14 -16.01
CA PHE A 269 -5.89 22.05 -16.54
C PHE A 269 -5.82 23.43 -15.89
N GLY A 270 -5.78 23.53 -14.56
CA GLY A 270 -5.67 24.81 -13.85
C GLY A 270 -4.41 25.60 -14.22
N LEU A 271 -3.26 24.93 -14.27
CA LEU A 271 -1.99 25.50 -14.71
C LEU A 271 -2.09 26.03 -16.15
N THR A 272 -2.63 25.24 -17.07
CA THR A 272 -2.71 25.64 -18.50
C THR A 272 -3.78 26.69 -18.76
N ALA A 273 -4.85 26.73 -17.97
CA ALA A 273 -5.92 27.70 -18.11
C ALA A 273 -5.40 29.14 -18.02
N TYR A 274 -4.47 29.45 -17.12
CA TYR A 274 -3.92 30.80 -16.96
C TYR A 274 -2.72 31.14 -17.84
N LEU A 275 -2.20 30.16 -18.60
CA LEU A 275 -1.34 30.46 -19.73
C LEU A 275 -2.12 31.08 -20.90
N VAL A 276 -3.41 30.72 -21.03
CA VAL A 276 -4.29 31.16 -22.12
C VAL A 276 -5.21 32.30 -21.68
N LEU A 277 -5.84 32.16 -20.51
CA LEU A 277 -6.79 33.12 -19.93
C LEU A 277 -6.06 34.12 -19.06
N LYS A 278 -6.56 35.37 -19.05
CA LYS A 278 -6.03 36.39 -18.14
C LYS A 278 -6.64 36.21 -16.74
N PRO A 279 -5.83 36.19 -15.67
CA PRO A 279 -6.29 35.98 -14.29
C PRO A 279 -7.18 37.12 -13.77
N PHE A 280 -7.08 38.33 -14.33
CA PHE A 280 -7.93 39.46 -13.97
C PHE A 280 -8.06 40.45 -15.12
N ASN A 281 -9.21 41.13 -15.15
CA ASN A 281 -9.46 42.20 -16.11
C ASN A 281 -8.82 43.51 -15.62
N ALA A 282 -7.78 43.98 -16.31
CA ALA A 282 -7.08 45.22 -15.96
C ALA A 282 -8.02 46.44 -15.85
N ARG A 283 -9.07 46.50 -16.70
CA ARG A 283 -10.09 47.56 -16.67
C ARG A 283 -10.98 47.50 -15.42
N ALA A 284 -11.33 46.29 -14.96
CA ALA A 284 -12.13 46.11 -13.75
C ALA A 284 -11.34 46.41 -12.48
N LEU A 285 -10.02 46.24 -12.51
CA LEU A 285 -9.12 46.63 -11.42
C LEU A 285 -8.96 48.15 -11.29
N ALA A 286 -8.99 48.87 -12.42
CA ALA A 286 -8.97 50.33 -12.46
C ALA A 286 -10.33 50.97 -12.15
N GLY A 287 -11.41 50.20 -12.15
CA GLY A 287 -12.78 50.64 -11.86
C GLY A 287 -13.17 50.57 -10.38
N ARG A 288 -14.46 50.79 -10.11
CA ARG A 288 -15.03 50.81 -8.74
C ARG A 288 -15.47 49.43 -8.22
N SER A 289 -15.38 48.38 -9.02
CA SER A 289 -15.83 47.02 -8.65
C SER A 289 -15.04 46.48 -7.47
N GLY A 290 -15.67 45.82 -6.49
CA GLY A 290 -14.99 45.25 -5.32
C GLY A 290 -13.87 44.24 -5.67
N ALA A 291 -12.87 44.10 -4.79
CA ALA A 291 -11.75 43.17 -5.03
C ALA A 291 -12.24 41.72 -5.19
N LEU A 292 -13.21 41.30 -4.36
CA LEU A 292 -13.84 39.98 -4.43
C LEU A 292 -14.53 39.73 -5.78
N THR A 293 -15.27 40.73 -6.29
CA THR A 293 -15.93 40.62 -7.60
C THR A 293 -14.93 40.44 -8.73
N VAL A 294 -13.80 41.15 -8.70
CA VAL A 294 -12.75 41.02 -9.73
C VAL A 294 -12.04 39.67 -9.63
N THR A 295 -11.80 39.17 -8.42
CA THR A 295 -11.26 37.81 -8.22
C THR A 295 -12.19 36.75 -8.78
N LEU A 296 -13.47 36.77 -8.38
CA LEU A 296 -14.45 35.78 -8.87
C LEU A 296 -14.63 35.86 -10.38
N ALA A 297 -14.67 37.05 -10.98
CA ALA A 297 -14.78 37.21 -12.43
C ALA A 297 -13.55 36.67 -13.20
N GLY A 298 -12.36 36.69 -12.58
CA GLY A 298 -11.14 36.11 -13.16
C GLY A 298 -11.02 34.60 -12.97
N TRP A 299 -11.64 34.06 -11.92
CA TRP A 299 -11.61 32.64 -11.60
C TRP A 299 -12.71 31.83 -12.29
N LEU A 300 -13.94 32.35 -12.31
CA LEU A 300 -15.14 31.61 -12.69
C LEU A 300 -15.12 31.03 -14.11
N PRO A 301 -14.62 31.71 -15.16
CA PRO A 301 -14.53 31.12 -16.50
C PRO A 301 -13.61 29.90 -16.57
N ALA A 302 -12.43 29.98 -15.93
CA ALA A 302 -11.49 28.87 -15.87
C ALA A 302 -12.06 27.72 -15.03
N ALA A 303 -12.70 28.01 -13.89
CA ALA A 303 -13.33 27.01 -13.04
C ALA A 303 -14.45 26.28 -13.78
N PHE A 304 -15.32 27.00 -14.50
CA PHE A 304 -16.38 26.40 -15.31
C PHE A 304 -15.83 25.45 -16.37
N LEU A 305 -14.83 25.89 -17.14
CA LEU A 305 -14.17 25.03 -18.13
C LEU A 305 -13.48 23.82 -17.48
N GLY A 306 -12.91 23.99 -16.29
CA GLY A 306 -12.30 22.91 -15.52
C GLY A 306 -13.32 21.86 -15.09
N VAL A 307 -14.49 22.27 -14.60
CA VAL A 307 -15.59 21.34 -14.26
C VAL A 307 -16.10 20.62 -15.50
N VAL A 308 -16.28 21.33 -16.62
CA VAL A 308 -16.68 20.69 -17.89
C VAL A 308 -15.62 19.68 -18.34
N GLY A 309 -14.34 20.04 -18.29
CA GLY A 309 -13.23 19.15 -18.60
C GLY A 309 -13.19 17.91 -17.69
N ALA A 310 -13.46 18.09 -16.39
CA ALA A 310 -13.56 17.00 -15.42
C ALA A 310 -14.67 16.01 -15.78
N TYR A 311 -15.84 16.51 -16.19
CA TYR A 311 -16.98 15.67 -16.59
C TYR A 311 -16.76 14.98 -17.94
N VAL A 312 -16.08 15.64 -18.88
CA VAL A 312 -15.67 15.00 -20.14
C VAL A 312 -14.69 13.87 -19.86
N LEU A 313 -13.66 14.12 -19.03
CA LEU A 313 -12.71 13.08 -18.63
C LEU A 313 -13.42 11.93 -17.92
N TYR A 314 -14.34 12.24 -17.00
CA TYR A 314 -15.18 11.24 -16.34
C TYR A 314 -15.94 10.38 -17.35
N ALA A 315 -16.66 11.00 -18.29
CA ALA A 315 -17.45 10.27 -19.28
C ALA A 315 -16.57 9.39 -20.19
N VAL A 316 -15.38 9.85 -20.58
CA VAL A 316 -14.43 9.07 -21.39
C VAL A 316 -13.94 7.84 -20.63
N VAL A 317 -13.56 8.01 -19.36
CA VAL A 317 -13.05 6.90 -18.54
C VAL A 317 -14.18 5.94 -18.16
N ASP A 318 -15.36 6.44 -17.80
CA ASP A 318 -16.51 5.63 -17.41
C ASP A 318 -17.06 4.83 -18.59
N LEU A 319 -17.41 5.50 -19.70
CA LEU A 319 -18.00 4.85 -20.87
C LEU A 319 -16.99 4.09 -21.72
N GLY A 320 -15.73 4.58 -21.77
CA GLY A 320 -14.69 4.00 -22.62
C GLY A 320 -13.87 2.90 -21.95
N LEU A 321 -13.62 3.02 -20.64
CA LEU A 321 -12.76 2.10 -19.89
C LEU A 321 -13.49 1.33 -18.78
N GLY A 322 -14.76 1.62 -18.52
CA GLY A 322 -15.57 0.91 -17.53
C GLY A 322 -15.23 1.29 -16.09
N LEU A 323 -15.18 2.60 -15.79
CA LEU A 323 -14.90 3.09 -14.43
C LEU A 323 -15.93 2.59 -13.42
N ASP A 324 -17.23 2.60 -13.76
CA ASP A 324 -18.34 2.06 -12.98
C ASP A 324 -18.29 2.43 -11.48
N PRO A 325 -18.28 3.73 -11.15
CA PRO A 325 -18.12 4.21 -9.78
C PRO A 325 -19.33 3.86 -8.90
N ARG A 326 -19.04 3.42 -7.67
CA ARG A 326 -20.07 3.09 -6.67
C ARG A 326 -21.03 4.24 -6.37
N GLN A 327 -20.54 5.48 -6.31
CA GLN A 327 -21.35 6.68 -6.06
C GLN A 327 -21.12 7.75 -7.13
N VAL A 328 -21.81 7.63 -8.27
CA VAL A 328 -21.71 8.57 -9.42
C VAL A 328 -21.87 10.02 -8.99
N GLY A 329 -22.93 10.35 -8.23
CA GLY A 329 -23.22 11.73 -7.83
C GLY A 329 -22.14 12.36 -6.93
N GLN A 330 -21.59 11.59 -6.00
CA GLN A 330 -20.50 12.05 -5.13
C GLN A 330 -19.19 12.19 -5.92
N THR A 331 -18.92 11.28 -6.85
CA THR A 331 -17.76 11.35 -7.74
C THR A 331 -17.78 12.63 -8.57
N LEU A 332 -18.90 12.94 -9.23
CA LEU A 332 -19.05 14.16 -10.02
C LEU A 332 -18.95 15.43 -9.14
N GLY A 333 -19.59 15.43 -7.97
CA GLY A 333 -19.51 16.54 -7.03
C GLY A 333 -18.08 16.82 -6.54
N LEU A 334 -17.33 15.76 -6.23
CA LEU A 334 -15.93 15.86 -5.80
C LEU A 334 -15.02 16.34 -6.93
N LEU A 335 -15.20 15.84 -8.15
CA LEU A 335 -14.47 16.30 -9.34
C LEU A 335 -14.71 17.78 -9.62
N ALA A 336 -15.96 18.24 -9.51
CA ALA A 336 -16.30 19.65 -9.70
C ALA A 336 -15.66 20.54 -8.63
N LEU A 337 -15.73 20.13 -7.36
CA LEU A 337 -15.11 20.84 -6.24
C LEU A 337 -13.59 20.93 -6.40
N ALA A 338 -12.95 19.82 -6.78
CA ALA A 338 -11.50 19.79 -6.91
C ALA A 338 -11.01 20.58 -8.13
N ALA A 339 -11.72 20.51 -9.27
CA ALA A 339 -11.43 21.36 -10.43
C ALA A 339 -11.52 22.85 -10.05
N ALA A 340 -12.59 23.23 -9.33
CA ALA A 340 -12.77 24.58 -8.81
C ALA A 340 -11.62 25.00 -7.86
N ALA A 341 -11.25 24.12 -6.92
CA ALA A 341 -10.21 24.37 -5.92
C ALA A 341 -8.81 24.50 -6.55
N PHE A 342 -8.42 23.57 -7.43
CA PHE A 342 -7.11 23.60 -8.10
C PHE A 342 -6.97 24.85 -8.96
N VAL A 343 -8.00 25.18 -9.76
CA VAL A 343 -8.03 26.43 -10.53
C VAL A 343 -7.94 27.66 -9.62
N ALA A 344 -8.52 27.63 -8.41
CA ALA A 344 -8.41 28.74 -7.46
C ALA A 344 -6.98 28.89 -6.90
N ILE A 345 -6.30 27.78 -6.64
CA ILE A 345 -4.89 27.78 -6.19
C ILE A 345 -3.99 28.33 -7.31
N ASP A 346 -4.15 27.85 -8.54
CA ASP A 346 -3.42 28.36 -9.70
C ASP A 346 -3.70 29.84 -9.96
N HIS A 347 -4.97 30.24 -9.82
CA HIS A 347 -5.37 31.64 -9.89
C HIS A 347 -4.63 32.48 -8.85
N LEU A 348 -4.56 32.03 -7.60
CA LEU A 348 -3.82 32.70 -6.53
C LEU A 348 -2.34 32.84 -6.86
N LEU A 349 -1.69 31.76 -7.27
CA LEU A 349 -0.26 31.76 -7.59
C LEU A 349 0.04 32.74 -8.74
N ASN A 350 -0.77 32.71 -9.80
CA ASN A 350 -0.63 33.60 -10.94
C ASN A 350 -0.93 35.07 -10.56
N VAL A 351 -1.98 35.31 -9.78
CA VAL A 351 -2.31 36.63 -9.24
C VAL A 351 -1.18 37.19 -8.37
N ALA A 352 -0.61 36.37 -7.48
CA ALA A 352 0.42 36.79 -6.54
C ALA A 352 1.78 37.02 -7.21
N PHE A 353 2.17 36.13 -8.13
CA PHE A 353 3.56 36.06 -8.64
C PHE A 353 3.69 36.18 -10.16
N GLY A 354 2.58 36.27 -10.92
CA GLY A 354 2.60 36.34 -12.38
C GLY A 354 3.20 35.08 -12.99
N ALA A 355 4.08 35.22 -14.00
CA ALA A 355 4.75 34.11 -14.66
C ALA A 355 5.58 33.21 -13.71
N VAL A 356 6.07 33.76 -12.59
CA VAL A 356 6.74 32.95 -11.55
C VAL A 356 5.72 32.05 -10.84
N GLY A 357 4.46 32.48 -10.73
CA GLY A 357 3.37 31.69 -10.16
C GLY A 357 3.10 30.41 -10.94
N ASP A 358 3.14 30.47 -12.26
CA ASP A 358 2.96 29.29 -13.12
C ASP A 358 4.09 28.27 -12.90
N ALA A 359 5.34 28.75 -12.76
CA ALA A 359 6.47 27.90 -12.41
C ALA A 359 6.34 27.29 -11.00
N LEU A 360 5.84 28.06 -10.03
CA LEU A 360 5.57 27.57 -8.67
C LEU A 360 4.44 26.52 -8.65
N SER A 361 3.38 26.70 -9.45
CA SER A 361 2.33 25.68 -9.61
C SER A 361 2.90 24.39 -10.17
N LEU A 362 3.79 24.47 -11.16
CA LEU A 362 4.45 23.30 -11.73
C LEU A 362 5.30 22.57 -10.68
N VAL A 363 6.08 23.30 -9.87
CA VAL A 363 6.84 22.70 -8.76
C VAL A 363 5.90 22.07 -7.73
N LEU A 364 4.78 22.71 -7.41
CA LEU A 364 3.77 22.17 -6.49
C LEU A 364 3.11 20.89 -7.05
N LEU A 365 2.82 20.83 -8.35
CA LEU A 365 2.39 19.61 -9.03
C LEU A 365 3.43 18.50 -8.88
N MET A 366 4.71 18.80 -9.11
CA MET A 366 5.79 17.82 -9.00
C MET A 366 5.91 17.23 -7.60
N LEU A 367 5.79 18.07 -6.56
CA LEU A 367 5.78 17.60 -5.17
C LEU A 367 4.56 16.71 -4.88
N GLN A 368 3.38 17.10 -5.38
CA GLN A 368 2.13 16.37 -5.19
C GLN A 368 2.12 14.99 -5.84
N LEU A 369 2.70 14.84 -7.03
CA LEU A 369 2.77 13.55 -7.74
C LEU A 369 3.42 12.46 -6.90
N THR A 370 4.40 12.85 -6.08
CA THR A 370 5.15 11.94 -5.23
C THR A 370 4.47 11.73 -3.88
N SER A 371 3.90 12.79 -3.30
CA SER A 371 3.36 12.74 -1.94
C SER A 371 1.89 12.35 -1.85
N CYS A 372 1.12 12.28 -2.94
CA CYS A 372 -0.33 12.03 -2.85
C CYS A 372 -0.70 10.56 -2.58
N GLY A 373 0.26 9.67 -2.37
CA GLY A 373 0.02 8.23 -2.13
C GLY A 373 -0.69 7.53 -3.30
N GLY A 374 -0.53 8.06 -4.52
CA GLY A 374 -1.28 7.61 -5.69
C GLY A 374 -0.86 6.22 -6.19
N LEU A 375 0.45 5.98 -6.25
CA LEU A 375 1.07 4.75 -6.78
C LEU A 375 1.34 3.75 -5.65
N TYR A 376 2.14 4.15 -4.66
CA TYR A 376 2.58 3.32 -3.53
C TYR A 376 1.95 3.83 -2.22
N PRO A 377 1.88 2.98 -1.17
CA PRO A 377 1.69 3.45 0.20
C PRO A 377 2.57 4.66 0.49
N ILE A 378 2.05 5.65 1.22
CA ILE A 378 2.84 6.86 1.48
C ILE A 378 4.02 6.56 2.41
N GLU A 379 3.87 5.56 3.28
CA GLU A 379 4.86 5.10 4.25
C GLU A 379 6.15 4.63 3.56
N THR A 380 6.07 4.07 2.35
CA THR A 380 7.27 3.64 1.60
C THR A 380 8.07 4.82 1.01
N THR A 381 7.62 6.06 1.19
CA THR A 381 8.30 7.26 0.68
C THR A 381 9.11 7.95 1.78
N PRO A 382 10.18 8.69 1.45
CA PRO A 382 10.95 9.43 2.45
C PRO A 382 10.09 10.39 3.30
N ALA A 383 10.42 10.54 4.59
CA ALA A 383 9.66 11.31 5.57
C ALA A 383 9.17 12.73 5.13
N PRO A 384 9.94 13.53 4.35
CA PRO A 384 9.43 14.81 3.86
C PRO A 384 8.17 14.69 2.98
N PHE A 385 8.05 13.61 2.19
CA PHE A 385 6.88 13.37 1.35
C PHE A 385 5.69 12.86 2.15
N GLN A 386 5.94 12.05 3.19
CA GLN A 386 4.91 11.64 4.15
C GLN A 386 4.28 12.84 4.87
N TRP A 387 5.09 13.84 5.23
CA TRP A 387 4.56 15.09 5.80
C TRP A 387 3.77 15.90 4.76
N LEU A 388 4.30 16.04 3.55
CA LEU A 388 3.64 16.76 2.45
C LEU A 388 2.28 16.14 2.09
N HIS A 389 2.16 14.81 2.17
CA HIS A 389 0.92 14.07 1.93
C HIS A 389 -0.26 14.63 2.73
N GLN A 390 -0.05 14.94 4.01
CA GLN A 390 -1.11 15.42 4.91
C GLN A 390 -1.59 16.83 4.58
N VAL A 391 -0.78 17.62 3.88
CA VAL A 391 -1.10 19.03 3.62
C VAL A 391 -1.61 19.21 2.19
N LEU A 392 -1.08 18.46 1.23
CA LEU A 392 -1.32 18.79 -0.17
C LEU A 392 -2.73 18.44 -0.66
N PRO A 393 -3.38 19.33 -1.44
CA PRO A 393 -4.78 19.16 -1.82
C PRO A 393 -5.02 17.97 -2.77
N MET A 394 -4.02 17.59 -3.57
CA MET A 394 -4.13 16.43 -4.45
C MET A 394 -4.37 15.12 -3.68
N THR A 395 -3.77 14.96 -2.49
CA THR A 395 -3.99 13.79 -1.61
C THR A 395 -5.47 13.55 -1.35
N TYR A 396 -6.17 14.59 -0.93
CA TYR A 396 -7.58 14.53 -0.57
C TYR A 396 -8.49 14.19 -1.75
N LEU A 397 -8.14 14.65 -2.96
CA LEU A 397 -8.85 14.25 -4.17
C LEU A 397 -8.64 12.76 -4.48
N VAL A 398 -7.39 12.28 -4.40
CA VAL A 398 -7.06 10.87 -4.65
C VAL A 398 -7.82 9.96 -3.67
N GLU A 399 -7.71 10.22 -2.37
CA GLU A 399 -8.42 9.46 -1.33
C GLU A 399 -9.93 9.53 -1.49
N GLY A 400 -10.49 10.72 -1.71
CA GLY A 400 -11.93 10.90 -1.86
C GLY A 400 -12.48 10.17 -3.08
N LEU A 401 -11.75 10.19 -4.21
CA LEU A 401 -12.14 9.45 -5.41
C LEU A 401 -12.02 7.93 -5.23
N ARG A 402 -11.05 7.42 -4.45
CA ARG A 402 -11.00 5.99 -4.11
C ARG A 402 -12.29 5.57 -3.40
N VAL A 403 -12.75 6.36 -2.43
CA VAL A 403 -14.01 6.10 -1.70
C VAL A 403 -15.21 6.13 -2.64
N THR A 404 -15.34 7.10 -3.53
CA THR A 404 -16.53 7.21 -4.40
C THR A 404 -16.54 6.22 -5.59
N ILE A 405 -15.36 5.76 -6.03
CA ILE A 405 -15.21 4.84 -7.18
C ILE A 405 -15.25 3.39 -6.72
N SER A 406 -14.43 3.02 -5.73
CA SER A 406 -14.27 1.62 -5.27
C SER A 406 -15.12 1.33 -4.02
N GLY A 407 -15.51 2.35 -3.26
CA GLY A 407 -16.07 2.22 -1.92
C GLY A 407 -15.03 2.53 -0.85
N GLY A 408 -15.44 2.64 0.41
CA GLY A 408 -14.57 3.01 1.52
C GLY A 408 -15.33 3.76 2.61
N GLU A 409 -14.60 4.25 3.61
CA GLU A 409 -15.19 4.89 4.77
C GLU A 409 -15.70 6.31 4.46
N GLY A 410 -16.92 6.63 4.91
CA GLY A 410 -17.58 7.90 4.60
C GLY A 410 -16.90 9.13 5.23
N TRP A 411 -16.18 8.93 6.32
CA TRP A 411 -15.40 9.99 6.98
C TRP A 411 -14.29 10.53 6.07
N ILE A 412 -13.57 9.65 5.35
CA ILE A 412 -12.49 10.03 4.44
C ILE A 412 -13.03 10.97 3.36
N LEU A 413 -14.16 10.62 2.74
CA LEU A 413 -14.83 11.47 1.76
C LEU A 413 -15.23 12.83 2.35
N THR A 414 -15.81 12.84 3.55
CA THR A 414 -16.23 14.08 4.22
C THR A 414 -15.03 14.99 4.51
N ARG A 415 -13.92 14.42 5.02
CA ARG A 415 -12.65 15.12 5.21
C ARG A 415 -12.15 15.72 3.90
N SER A 416 -12.13 14.93 2.82
CA SER A 416 -11.67 15.39 1.51
C SER A 416 -12.49 16.57 0.98
N VAL A 417 -13.82 16.51 1.08
CA VAL A 417 -14.70 17.60 0.68
C VAL A 417 -14.45 18.86 1.51
N LEU A 418 -14.32 18.74 2.83
CA LEU A 418 -14.07 19.88 3.72
C LEU A 418 -12.72 20.53 3.44
N VAL A 419 -11.66 19.74 3.28
CA VAL A 419 -10.31 20.25 3.03
C VAL A 419 -10.20 20.91 1.66
N LEU A 420 -10.72 20.28 0.60
CA LEU A 420 -10.75 20.90 -0.73
C LEU A 420 -11.61 22.17 -0.77
N GLY A 421 -12.74 22.17 -0.06
CA GLY A 421 -13.56 23.37 0.14
C GLY A 421 -12.80 24.49 0.86
N ALA A 422 -12.03 24.15 1.89
CA ALA A 422 -11.19 25.11 2.60
C ALA A 422 -10.10 25.69 1.67
N TYR A 423 -9.42 24.84 0.88
CA TYR A 423 -8.45 25.29 -0.13
C TYR A 423 -9.07 26.28 -1.13
N LEU A 424 -10.26 25.97 -1.65
CA LEU A 424 -11.00 26.85 -2.55
C LEU A 424 -11.28 28.22 -1.91
N LEU A 425 -11.86 28.22 -0.71
CA LEU A 425 -12.24 29.45 -0.02
C LEU A 425 -11.01 30.30 0.36
N VAL A 426 -9.97 29.67 0.91
CA VAL A 426 -8.73 30.34 1.29
C VAL A 426 -8.03 30.91 0.06
N ALA A 427 -7.91 30.14 -1.03
CA ALA A 427 -7.26 30.61 -2.25
C ALA A 427 -7.98 31.85 -2.82
N LEU A 428 -9.31 31.83 -2.91
CA LEU A 428 -10.09 32.97 -3.39
C LEU A 428 -10.00 34.19 -2.44
N ALA A 429 -10.03 33.97 -1.13
CA ALA A 429 -9.91 35.03 -0.14
C ALA A 429 -8.53 35.72 -0.21
N VAL A 430 -7.45 34.93 -0.30
CA VAL A 430 -6.09 35.44 -0.43
C VAL A 430 -5.90 36.13 -1.78
N SER A 431 -6.45 35.59 -2.87
CA SER A 431 -6.44 36.26 -4.18
C SER A 431 -7.11 37.63 -4.11
N ALA A 432 -8.29 37.73 -3.48
CA ALA A 432 -8.97 39.00 -3.27
C ALA A 432 -8.17 39.97 -2.39
N LEU A 433 -7.48 39.48 -1.35
CA LEU A 433 -6.58 40.29 -0.52
C LEU A 433 -5.37 40.81 -1.31
N VAL A 434 -4.75 39.98 -2.14
CA VAL A 434 -3.63 40.37 -2.99
C VAL A 434 -4.09 41.43 -4.00
N LEU A 435 -5.26 41.26 -4.60
CA LEU A 435 -5.86 42.25 -5.50
C LEU A 435 -6.19 43.57 -4.79
N SER A 436 -6.72 43.51 -3.56
CA SER A 436 -7.05 44.72 -2.80
C SER A 436 -5.80 45.54 -2.47
N ARG A 437 -4.70 44.87 -2.08
CA ARG A 437 -3.40 45.53 -1.86
C ARG A 437 -2.82 46.12 -3.13
N ARG A 438 -2.98 45.45 -4.29
CA ARG A 438 -2.51 45.95 -5.59
C ARG A 438 -3.26 47.18 -6.10
N ARG A 439 -4.43 47.50 -5.54
CA ARG A 439 -5.19 48.72 -5.84
C ARG A 439 -4.73 49.95 -5.06
N LEU A 440 -3.92 49.78 -4.02
CA LEU A 440 -3.29 50.92 -3.32
C LEU A 440 -2.10 51.36 -4.16
N TRP A 441 -2.27 52.44 -4.93
CA TRP A 441 -1.20 53.01 -5.75
C TRP A 441 -0.13 53.60 -4.83
N THR A 442 1.02 52.95 -4.72
CA THR A 442 2.18 53.51 -4.05
C THR A 442 2.88 54.53 -4.94
N MET A 443 3.34 55.64 -4.37
CA MET A 443 4.02 56.74 -5.09
C MET A 443 5.18 56.26 -5.99
N ALA A 444 5.84 55.15 -5.63
CA ALA A 444 6.90 54.53 -6.44
C ALA A 444 6.46 54.05 -7.84
N ARG A 445 5.16 53.79 -8.06
CA ARG A 445 4.59 53.42 -9.36
C ARG A 445 4.13 54.61 -10.20
N MET A 446 4.05 55.81 -9.62
CA MET A 446 3.82 57.05 -10.35
C MET A 446 5.16 57.62 -10.84
N LYS A 447 5.93 56.86 -11.63
CA LYS A 447 6.97 57.49 -12.46
C LYS A 447 6.30 57.99 -13.73
N PRO A 448 6.25 59.31 -13.98
CA PRO A 448 5.64 59.84 -15.19
C PRO A 448 6.40 59.31 -16.41
N ALA A 449 5.64 58.82 -17.39
CA ALA A 449 6.15 58.43 -18.71
C ALA A 449 6.47 59.67 -19.55
N ILE A 450 7.37 60.53 -19.06
CA ILE A 450 7.96 61.62 -19.84
C ILE A 450 9.47 61.48 -19.72
N GLN A 451 10.04 60.65 -20.60
CA GLN A 451 11.38 60.90 -21.10
C GLN A 451 11.18 61.52 -22.48
N LEU A 452 11.51 62.82 -22.54
CA LEU A 452 11.58 63.63 -23.77
C LEU A 452 12.61 63.07 -24.74
#